data_AF-A0AAE0QMD3-F1
#
_entry.id   AF-A0AAE0QMD3-F1
#
_cell.length_a   1.000
_cell.length_b   1.000
_cell.length_c   1.000
_cell.angle_alpha   90.00
_cell.angle_beta   90.00
_cell.angle_gamma   90.00
#
_symmetry.space_group_name_H-M   'P 1'
#
loop_
_entity.id
_entity.type
_entity.pdbx_description
1 polymer ?
#
loop_
_entity_poly.entity_id
_entity_poly.type
_entity_poly.pdbx_seq_one_letter_code
_entity_poly.pdbx_strand_id
1 'polypeptide(L)'
;MAGEEPVENWYSEIKDYDFRNPGFGSNTGHFTQVVWKSSKEVGVGLATDGNTVFVVGQYNPAGNISNPGYFKDNVLPADESFKAKFLARHNEYRKKHGSPALSISEDLCSSAQAWADHLLSKREEPVENWYSEITKYDFSASQFQPGTGHFTQVVWKATTELGVGLATDGGTVFVVGQYKPAGNITNPGFFKDNVLPEEN
;
A
#
# COMPACT_ATOMS: atom_id res chain seq x y z
N MET A 1 -16.67 4.28 -26.40
CA MET A 1 -16.59 3.41 -25.22
C MET A 1 -15.13 3.32 -24.84
N ALA A 2 -14.77 3.86 -23.67
CA ALA A 2 -13.41 3.78 -23.14
C ALA A 2 -13.18 2.38 -22.55
N GLY A 3 -11.95 1.87 -22.59
CA GLY A 3 -11.60 0.53 -22.09
C GLY A 3 -11.73 0.33 -20.58
N GLU A 4 -12.26 1.31 -19.85
CA GLU A 4 -12.49 1.27 -18.40
C GLU A 4 -13.71 0.40 -18.03
N GLU A 5 -14.78 0.42 -18.84
CA GLU A 5 -16.03 -0.28 -18.54
C GLU A 5 -15.89 -1.82 -18.39
N PRO A 6 -15.09 -2.54 -19.22
CA PRO A 6 -14.87 -3.97 -19.06
C PRO A 6 -14.08 -4.34 -17.78
N VAL A 7 -13.07 -3.54 -17.42
CA VAL A 7 -12.21 -3.84 -16.25
C VAL A 7 -12.96 -3.58 -14.95
N GLU A 8 -13.78 -2.52 -14.88
CA GLU A 8 -14.67 -2.27 -13.74
C GLU A 8 -15.67 -3.41 -13.54
N ASN A 9 -16.26 -3.90 -14.63
CA ASN A 9 -17.15 -5.07 -14.57
C ASN A 9 -16.43 -6.32 -14.05
N TRP A 10 -15.22 -6.61 -14.53
CA TRP A 10 -14.41 -7.71 -14.03
C TRP A 10 -14.05 -7.55 -12.56
N TYR A 11 -13.66 -6.35 -12.13
CA TYR A 11 -13.31 -6.08 -10.73
C TYR A 11 -14.53 -6.18 -9.81
N SER A 12 -15.73 -5.84 -10.30
CA SER A 12 -16.96 -5.84 -9.51
C SER A 12 -17.34 -7.22 -8.92
N GLU A 13 -16.79 -8.30 -9.48
CA GLU A 13 -16.92 -9.67 -8.94
C GLU A 13 -16.26 -9.82 -7.56
N ILE A 14 -15.44 -8.87 -7.10
CA ILE A 14 -14.89 -8.85 -5.74
C ILE A 14 -15.97 -9.00 -4.67
N LYS A 15 -17.17 -8.49 -4.91
CA LYS A 15 -18.32 -8.61 -3.98
C LYS A 15 -18.74 -10.05 -3.73
N ASP A 16 -18.41 -10.95 -4.65
CA ASP A 16 -18.76 -12.36 -4.62
C ASP A 16 -17.57 -13.24 -4.18
N TYR A 17 -16.37 -12.66 -3.97
CA TYR A 17 -15.17 -13.40 -3.57
C TYR A 17 -15.05 -13.54 -2.05
N ASP A 18 -14.94 -14.79 -1.56
CA ASP A 18 -14.72 -15.08 -0.15
C ASP A 18 -13.22 -15.18 0.17
N PHE A 19 -12.65 -14.08 0.66
CA PHE A 19 -11.25 -14.05 1.11
C PHE A 19 -10.94 -15.00 2.28
N ARG A 20 -11.95 -15.47 3.04
CA ARG A 20 -11.75 -16.42 4.15
C ARG A 20 -11.64 -17.86 3.66
N ASN A 21 -12.20 -18.16 2.49
CA ASN A 21 -12.12 -19.45 1.84
C ASN A 21 -11.66 -19.28 0.38
N PRO A 22 -10.38 -18.89 0.17
CA PRO A 22 -9.89 -18.48 -1.14
C PRO A 22 -9.83 -19.65 -2.11
N GLY A 23 -10.38 -19.46 -3.31
CA GLY A 23 -10.37 -20.46 -4.37
C GLY A 23 -10.93 -19.93 -5.68
N PHE A 24 -11.01 -20.79 -6.70
CA PHE A 24 -11.64 -20.44 -7.96
C PHE A 24 -13.16 -20.50 -7.83
N GLY A 25 -13.85 -19.40 -8.13
CA GLY A 25 -15.30 -19.32 -8.30
C GLY A 25 -15.63 -18.98 -9.74
N SER A 26 -16.67 -19.61 -10.30
CA SER A 26 -17.10 -19.34 -11.68
C SER A 26 -17.59 -17.90 -11.90
N ASN A 27 -17.98 -17.21 -10.83
CA ASN A 27 -18.43 -15.81 -10.82
C ASN A 27 -17.36 -14.83 -10.32
N THR A 28 -16.15 -15.30 -9.98
CA THR A 28 -15.05 -14.46 -9.48
C THR A 28 -13.78 -14.60 -10.32
N GLY A 29 -13.86 -15.31 -11.45
CA GLY A 29 -12.72 -15.66 -12.28
C GLY A 29 -12.05 -14.45 -12.92
N HIS A 30 -12.82 -13.44 -13.32
CA HIS A 30 -12.24 -12.24 -13.92
C HIS A 30 -11.57 -11.39 -12.86
N PHE A 31 -12.24 -11.15 -11.72
CA PHE A 31 -11.65 -10.43 -10.59
C PHE A 31 -10.34 -11.05 -10.14
N THR A 32 -10.35 -12.36 -9.86
CA THR A 32 -9.17 -13.08 -9.37
C THR A 32 -7.99 -13.02 -10.33
N GLN A 33 -8.23 -13.01 -11.64
CA GLN A 33 -7.19 -12.80 -12.64
C GLN A 33 -6.69 -11.34 -12.67
N VAL A 34 -7.59 -10.36 -12.62
CA VAL A 34 -7.24 -8.93 -12.62
C VAL A 34 -6.32 -8.59 -11.46
N VAL A 35 -6.57 -9.14 -10.27
CA VAL A 35 -5.79 -8.83 -9.06
C VAL A 35 -4.66 -9.83 -8.77
N TRP A 36 -4.41 -10.79 -9.68
CA TRP A 36 -3.44 -11.86 -9.45
C TRP A 36 -2.01 -11.32 -9.27
N LYS A 37 -1.52 -11.28 -8.02
CA LYS A 37 -0.25 -10.65 -7.62
C LYS A 37 0.98 -11.06 -8.45
N SER A 38 1.04 -12.32 -8.85
CA SER A 38 2.20 -12.86 -9.59
C SER A 38 2.19 -12.52 -11.08
N SER A 39 1.07 -12.11 -11.66
CA SER A 39 1.01 -11.67 -13.06
C SER A 39 1.79 -10.36 -13.23
N LYS A 40 2.54 -10.22 -14.34
CA LYS A 40 3.47 -9.11 -14.60
C LYS A 40 3.17 -8.35 -15.89
N GLU A 41 2.54 -9.01 -16.84
CA GLU A 41 2.23 -8.48 -18.15
C GLU A 41 0.76 -8.76 -18.46
N VAL A 42 0.13 -7.84 -19.19
CA VAL A 42 -1.22 -8.00 -19.73
C VAL A 42 -1.24 -7.61 -21.20
N GLY A 43 -1.78 -8.49 -22.04
CA GLY A 43 -2.17 -8.20 -23.41
C GLY A 43 -3.69 -8.01 -23.48
N VAL A 44 -4.15 -6.99 -24.20
CA VAL A 44 -5.58 -6.69 -24.35
C VAL A 44 -5.98 -6.77 -25.81
N GLY A 45 -7.02 -7.55 -26.10
CA GLY A 45 -7.67 -7.63 -27.41
C GLY A 45 -9.10 -7.10 -27.34
N LEU A 46 -9.51 -6.35 -28.35
CA LEU A 46 -10.88 -5.84 -28.48
C LEU A 46 -11.42 -6.19 -29.87
N ALA A 47 -12.65 -6.70 -29.89
CA ALA A 47 -13.41 -6.94 -31.11
C ALA A 47 -14.86 -6.46 -30.95
N THR A 48 -15.51 -6.05 -32.03
CA THR A 48 -16.92 -5.66 -32.00
C THR A 48 -17.61 -6.00 -33.32
N ASP A 49 -18.89 -6.36 -33.24
CA ASP A 49 -19.78 -6.53 -34.39
C ASP A 49 -20.69 -5.30 -34.63
N GLY A 50 -20.49 -4.21 -33.88
CA GLY A 50 -21.33 -3.02 -33.88
C GLY A 50 -22.43 -3.00 -32.82
N ASN A 51 -22.80 -4.17 -32.27
CA ASN A 51 -23.80 -4.30 -31.20
C ASN A 51 -23.18 -4.77 -29.88
N THR A 52 -22.16 -5.62 -29.95
CA THR A 52 -21.46 -6.21 -28.81
C THR A 52 -19.98 -5.88 -28.89
N VAL A 53 -19.38 -5.53 -27.76
CA VAL A 53 -17.93 -5.38 -27.63
C VAL A 53 -17.40 -6.57 -26.83
N PHE A 54 -16.44 -7.28 -27.41
CA PHE A 54 -15.68 -8.33 -26.75
C PHE A 54 -14.32 -7.78 -26.36
N VAL A 55 -14.03 -7.79 -25.07
CA VAL A 55 -12.71 -7.43 -24.53
C VAL A 55 -12.10 -8.66 -23.88
N VAL A 56 -10.85 -8.96 -24.21
CA VAL A 56 -10.10 -10.08 -23.67
C VAL A 56 -8.80 -9.58 -23.09
N GLY A 57 -8.51 -9.96 -21.84
CA GLY A 57 -7.22 -9.75 -21.20
C GLY A 57 -6.48 -11.07 -21.06
N GLN A 58 -5.21 -11.11 -21.48
CA GLN A 58 -4.34 -12.26 -21.30
C GLN A 58 -3.15 -11.86 -20.45
N TYR A 59 -2.89 -12.62 -19.38
CA TYR A 59 -1.91 -12.27 -18.37
C TYR A 59 -0.72 -13.23 -18.38
N ASN A 60 0.48 -12.70 -18.13
CA ASN A 60 1.71 -13.49 -18.02
C ASN A 60 2.52 -13.06 -16.78
N PRO A 61 2.92 -14.00 -15.90
CA PRO A 61 2.43 -15.37 -15.76
C PRO A 61 0.90 -15.44 -15.61
N ALA A 62 0.29 -16.54 -16.06
CA ALA A 62 -1.15 -16.74 -15.97
C ALA A 62 -1.62 -16.78 -14.51
N GLY A 63 -2.81 -16.22 -14.26
CA GLY A 63 -3.48 -16.32 -12.97
C GLY A 63 -4.42 -17.51 -12.89
N ASN A 64 -5.26 -17.53 -11.85
CA ASN A 64 -6.28 -18.56 -11.62
C ASN A 64 -5.76 -20.01 -11.59
N ILE A 65 -4.51 -20.20 -11.20
CA ILE A 65 -3.90 -21.53 -11.05
C ILE A 65 -4.46 -22.17 -9.77
N SER A 66 -5.15 -23.30 -9.91
CA SER A 66 -5.87 -23.98 -8.82
C SER A 66 -5.00 -24.81 -7.85
N ASN A 67 -3.69 -24.55 -7.82
CA ASN A 67 -2.80 -25.21 -6.88
C ASN A 67 -3.12 -24.78 -5.44
N PRO A 68 -2.98 -25.68 -4.44
CA PRO A 68 -3.22 -25.34 -3.04
C PRO A 68 -2.42 -24.10 -2.61
N GLY A 69 -3.10 -23.13 -2.00
CA GLY A 69 -2.50 -21.88 -1.50
C GLY A 69 -2.37 -20.75 -2.54
N TYR A 70 -2.43 -21.02 -3.84
CA TYR A 70 -2.16 -20.01 -4.86
C TYR A 70 -3.15 -18.85 -4.83
N PHE A 71 -4.45 -19.12 -4.64
CA PHE A 71 -5.45 -18.07 -4.52
C PHE A 71 -5.21 -17.17 -3.30
N LYS A 72 -4.86 -17.77 -2.15
CA LYS A 72 -4.51 -17.03 -0.94
C LYS A 72 -3.29 -16.12 -1.15
N ASP A 73 -2.29 -16.60 -1.86
CA ASP A 73 -1.04 -15.85 -2.08
C ASP A 73 -1.17 -14.75 -3.15
N ASN A 74 -2.14 -14.88 -4.06
CA ASN A 74 -2.26 -14.01 -5.23
C ASN A 74 -3.50 -13.12 -5.24
N VAL A 75 -4.57 -13.45 -4.53
CA VAL A 75 -5.82 -12.69 -4.46
C VAL A 75 -5.95 -12.10 -3.05
N LEU A 76 -5.18 -11.06 -2.81
CA LEU A 76 -5.15 -10.38 -1.51
C LEU A 76 -6.31 -9.40 -1.41
N PRO A 77 -6.95 -9.26 -0.24
CA PRO A 77 -7.85 -8.15 -0.03
C PRO A 77 -7.10 -6.81 -0.19
N ALA A 78 -7.83 -5.78 -0.63
CA ALA A 78 -7.22 -4.52 -1.05
C ALA A 78 -6.37 -3.87 0.04
N ASP A 79 -6.78 -4.03 1.31
CA ASP A 79 -6.07 -3.54 2.49
C ASP A 79 -4.76 -4.31 2.72
N GLU A 80 -4.73 -5.64 2.56
CA GLU A 80 -3.52 -6.44 2.68
C GLU A 80 -2.49 -6.13 1.58
N SER A 81 -2.95 -5.96 0.34
CA SER A 81 -2.09 -5.53 -0.77
C SER A 81 -1.47 -4.15 -0.50
N PHE A 82 -2.27 -3.23 0.03
CA PHE A 82 -1.80 -1.91 0.43
C PHE A 82 -0.82 -1.95 1.60
N LYS A 83 -1.16 -2.63 2.70
CA LYS A 83 -0.30 -2.84 3.88
C LYS A 83 1.06 -3.38 3.48
N ALA A 84 1.09 -4.42 2.64
CA ALA A 84 2.32 -5.03 2.18
C ALA A 84 3.19 -4.08 1.35
N LYS A 85 2.59 -3.33 0.40
CA LYS A 85 3.32 -2.34 -0.42
C LYS A 85 3.85 -1.19 0.43
N PHE A 86 3.03 -0.69 1.36
CA PHE A 86 3.40 0.40 2.25
C PHE A 86 4.58 -0.01 3.15
N LEU A 87 4.53 -1.21 3.76
CA LEU A 87 5.63 -1.76 4.54
C LEU A 87 6.90 -1.96 3.70
N ALA A 88 6.77 -2.55 2.50
CA ALA A 88 7.91 -2.82 1.63
C ALA A 88 8.64 -1.52 1.27
N ARG A 89 7.90 -0.45 0.92
CA ARG A 89 8.48 0.85 0.60
C ARG A 89 9.20 1.49 1.80
N HIS A 90 8.61 1.39 3.00
CA HIS A 90 9.27 1.84 4.23
C HIS A 90 10.60 1.12 4.46
N ASN A 91 10.61 -0.20 4.32
CA ASN A 91 11.80 -1.01 4.55
C ASN A 91 12.88 -0.77 3.48
N GLU A 92 12.50 -0.47 2.24
CA GLU A 92 13.45 -0.03 1.22
C GLU A 92 14.14 1.28 1.60
N TYR A 93 13.39 2.30 2.05
CA TYR A 93 13.98 3.55 2.52
C TYR A 93 14.84 3.35 3.77
N ARG A 94 14.34 2.63 4.78
CA ARG A 94 15.07 2.37 6.03
C ARG A 94 16.40 1.66 5.77
N LYS A 95 16.43 0.74 4.81
CA LYS A 95 17.66 0.08 4.37
C LYS A 95 18.71 1.07 3.86
N LYS A 96 18.31 2.11 3.13
CA LYS A 96 19.23 3.17 2.67
C LYS A 96 19.87 3.95 3.82
N HIS A 97 19.23 3.97 4.98
CA HIS A 97 19.67 4.72 6.17
C HIS A 97 20.22 3.81 7.28
N GLY A 98 20.53 2.53 7.00
CA GLY A 98 21.01 1.59 8.02
C GLY A 98 20.01 1.28 9.14
N SER A 99 18.73 1.62 8.95
CA SER A 99 17.66 1.39 9.93
C SER A 99 17.07 -0.02 9.78
N PRO A 100 16.83 -0.75 10.89
CA PRO A 100 16.25 -2.09 10.84
C PRO A 100 14.87 -2.12 10.17
N ALA A 101 14.53 -3.22 9.49
CA ALA A 101 13.21 -3.38 8.88
C ALA A 101 12.08 -3.36 9.94
N LEU A 102 10.95 -2.74 9.59
CA LEU A 102 9.72 -2.76 10.37
C LEU A 102 8.92 -4.05 10.08
N SER A 103 8.08 -4.43 11.04
CA SER A 103 6.99 -5.40 10.87
C SER A 103 5.62 -4.73 10.97
N ILE A 104 4.59 -5.29 10.33
CA ILE A 104 3.21 -4.85 10.53
C ILE A 104 2.76 -5.18 11.95
N SER A 105 2.00 -4.27 12.57
CA SER A 105 1.31 -4.45 13.84
C SER A 105 -0.20 -4.25 13.63
N GLU A 106 -0.99 -5.31 13.79
CA GLU A 106 -2.44 -5.27 13.55
C GLU A 106 -3.18 -4.31 14.50
N ASP A 107 -2.70 -4.15 15.73
CA ASP A 107 -3.25 -3.19 16.69
C ASP A 107 -3.06 -1.75 16.21
N LEU A 108 -1.88 -1.45 15.66
CA LEU A 108 -1.59 -0.16 15.05
C LEU A 108 -2.37 0.03 13.74
N CYS A 109 -2.54 -1.01 12.91
CA CYS A 109 -3.37 -0.95 11.72
C CYS A 109 -4.83 -0.61 12.06
N SER A 110 -5.38 -1.27 13.08
CA SER A 110 -6.75 -1.00 13.56
C SER A 110 -6.91 0.46 13.99
N SER A 111 -5.95 0.95 14.76
CA SER A 111 -5.92 2.35 15.23
C SER A 111 -5.72 3.35 14.09
N ALA A 112 -4.85 3.04 13.14
CA ALA A 112 -4.58 3.86 11.97
C ALA A 112 -5.79 3.93 11.03
N GLN A 113 -6.49 2.81 10.84
CA GLN A 113 -7.70 2.74 10.02
C GLN A 113 -8.82 3.59 10.62
N ALA A 114 -9.08 3.48 11.92
CA ALA A 114 -10.08 4.30 12.60
C ALA A 114 -9.79 5.81 12.44
N TRP A 115 -8.51 6.19 12.44
CA TRP A 115 -8.12 7.58 12.19
C TRP A 115 -8.28 7.99 10.73
N ALA A 116 -7.94 7.12 9.78
CA ALA A 116 -8.14 7.38 8.35
C ALA A 116 -9.62 7.62 8.03
N ASP A 117 -10.51 6.80 8.58
CA ASP A 117 -11.96 6.95 8.43
C ASP A 117 -12.44 8.28 9.02
N HIS A 118 -11.91 8.68 10.18
CA HIS A 118 -12.21 9.95 10.82
C HIS A 118 -11.76 11.15 9.98
N LEU A 119 -10.55 11.11 9.40
CA LEU A 119 -10.04 12.17 8.51
C LEU A 119 -10.91 12.29 7.25
N LEU A 120 -11.27 11.16 6.64
CA LEU A 120 -12.17 11.14 5.49
C LEU A 120 -13.53 11.77 5.83
N SER A 121 -14.08 11.45 7.00
CA SER A 121 -15.36 12.01 7.46
C SER A 121 -15.33 13.54 7.62
N LYS A 122 -14.15 14.10 7.90
CA LYS A 122 -13.94 15.54 8.10
C LYS A 122 -13.53 16.29 6.84
N ARG A 123 -13.18 15.58 5.76
CA ARG A 123 -12.63 16.15 4.51
C ARG A 123 -11.38 17.02 4.77
N GLU A 124 -10.46 16.50 5.57
CA GLU A 124 -9.14 17.12 5.78
C GLU A 124 -8.28 17.03 4.49
N GLU A 125 -7.15 17.72 4.43
CA GLU A 125 -6.23 17.62 3.28
C GLU A 125 -5.30 16.39 3.42
N PRO A 126 -5.19 15.51 2.42
CA PRO A 126 -4.32 14.34 2.48
C PRO A 126 -2.83 14.74 2.38
N VAL A 127 -1.98 14.07 3.17
CA VAL A 127 -0.52 14.26 3.09
C VAL A 127 0.08 13.28 2.09
N GLU A 128 0.59 13.80 0.98
CA GLU A 128 1.29 13.00 -0.02
C GLU A 128 2.80 12.89 0.26
N ASN A 129 3.37 11.72 -0.07
CA ASN A 129 4.80 11.50 -0.25
C ASN A 129 5.73 11.90 0.92
N TRP A 130 5.62 11.15 2.02
CA TRP A 130 6.28 11.38 3.31
C TRP A 130 7.81 11.46 3.23
N TYR A 131 8.44 10.69 2.34
CA TYR A 131 9.90 10.64 2.20
C TYR A 131 10.49 11.89 1.54
N SER A 132 9.73 12.61 0.71
CA SER A 132 10.22 13.76 -0.06
C SER A 132 10.76 14.90 0.83
N GLU A 133 10.35 14.94 2.09
CA GLU A 133 10.84 15.88 3.10
C GLU A 133 12.34 15.74 3.40
N ILE A 134 13.00 14.64 3.01
CA ILE A 134 14.47 14.49 3.12
C ILE A 134 15.22 15.66 2.48
N THR A 135 14.68 16.23 1.39
CA THR A 135 15.25 17.39 0.68
C THR A 135 15.33 18.65 1.54
N LYS A 136 14.56 18.70 2.62
CA LYS A 136 14.50 19.81 3.58
C LYS A 136 15.30 19.53 4.85
N TYR A 137 15.79 18.31 5.05
CA TYR A 137 16.43 17.90 6.29
C TYR A 137 17.95 18.08 6.23
N ASP A 138 18.48 18.94 7.09
CA ASP A 138 19.92 19.07 7.31
C ASP A 138 20.40 18.06 8.36
N PHE A 139 21.11 17.02 7.92
CA PHE A 139 21.67 15.98 8.79
C PHE A 139 22.71 16.52 9.79
N SER A 140 23.33 17.68 9.53
CA SER A 140 24.31 18.27 10.44
C SER A 140 23.66 18.89 11.68
N ALA A 141 22.41 19.35 11.56
CA ALA A 141 21.69 20.03 12.63
C ALA A 141 21.31 19.09 13.80
N SER A 142 21.18 17.78 13.55
CA SER A 142 20.93 16.75 14.59
C SER A 142 19.73 17.02 15.51
N GLN A 143 18.69 17.69 14.98
CA GLN A 143 17.49 18.10 15.73
C GLN A 143 16.25 18.10 14.82
N PHE A 144 15.06 18.18 15.42
CA PHE A 144 13.81 18.30 14.67
C PHE A 144 13.80 19.57 13.80
N GLN A 145 13.36 19.42 12.56
CA GLN A 145 13.24 20.52 11.60
C GLN A 145 11.78 20.60 11.11
N PRO A 146 11.13 21.79 11.15
CA PRO A 146 9.77 21.94 10.67
C PRO A 146 9.61 21.45 9.22
N GLY A 147 8.56 20.66 8.96
CA GLY A 147 8.31 20.07 7.64
C GLY A 147 9.18 18.87 7.27
N THR A 148 9.80 18.22 8.26
CA THR A 148 10.60 16.98 8.10
C THR A 148 10.10 15.81 8.96
N GLY A 149 8.97 16.00 9.64
CA GLY A 149 8.44 15.07 10.63
C GLY A 149 8.04 13.71 10.05
N HIS A 150 7.53 13.67 8.82
CA HIS A 150 7.15 12.41 8.20
C HIS A 150 8.39 11.63 7.76
N PHE A 151 9.34 12.30 7.11
CA PHE A 151 10.62 11.69 6.72
C PHE A 151 11.35 11.11 7.94
N THR A 152 11.56 11.93 8.97
CA THR A 152 12.30 11.53 10.18
C THR A 152 11.65 10.36 10.90
N GLN A 153 10.31 10.26 10.89
CA GLN A 153 9.59 9.12 11.43
C GLN A 153 9.75 7.84 10.58
N VAL A 154 9.73 7.94 9.24
CA VAL A 154 9.92 6.79 8.34
C VAL A 154 11.27 6.11 8.61
N VAL A 155 12.33 6.90 8.76
CA VAL A 155 13.71 6.40 8.90
C VAL A 155 14.15 6.18 10.35
N TRP A 156 13.31 6.50 11.34
CA TRP A 156 13.66 6.45 12.76
C TRP A 156 14.16 5.07 13.19
N LYS A 157 15.44 4.95 13.53
CA LYS A 157 16.13 3.68 13.78
C LYS A 157 15.46 2.83 14.88
N ALA A 158 15.08 3.43 15.99
CA ALA A 158 14.48 2.71 17.12
C ALA A 158 13.03 2.25 16.89
N THR A 159 12.34 2.74 15.87
CA THR A 159 10.99 2.27 15.51
C THR A 159 11.10 0.87 14.90
N THR A 160 10.22 -0.05 15.33
CA THR A 160 10.25 -1.47 14.94
C THR A 160 8.93 -1.96 14.33
N GLU A 161 7.82 -1.31 14.66
CA GLU A 161 6.48 -1.68 14.22
C GLU A 161 5.83 -0.55 13.43
N LEU A 162 5.05 -0.93 12.43
CA LEU A 162 4.23 -0.05 11.60
C LEU A 162 2.79 -0.57 11.55
N GLY A 163 1.83 0.32 11.78
CA GLY A 163 0.44 0.13 11.38
C GLY A 163 0.08 1.08 10.26
N VAL A 164 -0.80 0.67 9.36
CA VAL A 164 -1.30 1.55 8.30
C VAL A 164 -2.81 1.39 8.11
N GLY A 165 -3.49 2.52 7.90
CA GLY A 165 -4.90 2.60 7.54
C GLY A 165 -5.08 3.39 6.25
N LEU A 166 -6.11 3.03 5.47
CA LEU A 166 -6.47 3.70 4.22
C LEU A 166 -7.98 3.91 4.16
N ALA A 167 -8.42 5.14 3.90
CA ALA A 167 -9.83 5.47 3.68
C ALA A 167 -10.00 6.29 2.39
N THR A 168 -11.05 6.03 1.61
CA THR A 168 -11.37 6.80 0.40
C THR A 168 -12.87 6.90 0.14
N ASP A 169 -13.30 8.02 -0.45
CA ASP A 169 -14.66 8.21 -0.99
C ASP A 169 -14.73 8.04 -2.53
N GLY A 170 -13.66 7.55 -3.15
CA GLY A 170 -13.51 7.45 -4.61
C GLY A 170 -12.93 8.71 -5.27
N GLY A 171 -12.85 9.84 -4.54
CA GLY A 171 -12.20 11.07 -5.02
C GLY A 171 -10.94 11.43 -4.22
N THR A 172 -10.99 11.27 -2.90
CA THR A 172 -9.87 11.58 -1.99
C THR A 172 -9.39 10.31 -1.30
N VAL A 173 -8.07 10.17 -1.11
CA VAL A 173 -7.47 9.03 -0.41
C VAL A 173 -6.72 9.53 0.82
N PHE A 174 -7.06 9.01 2.00
CA PHE A 174 -6.34 9.23 3.25
C PHE A 174 -5.53 8.02 3.60
N VAL A 175 -4.24 8.22 3.85
CA VAL A 175 -3.34 7.19 4.36
C VAL A 175 -2.80 7.63 5.71
N VAL A 176 -2.95 6.77 6.72
CA VAL A 176 -2.45 7.00 8.07
C VAL A 176 -1.45 5.90 8.38
N GLY A 177 -0.24 6.29 8.76
CA GLY A 177 0.81 5.41 9.29
C GLY A 177 1.02 5.68 10.78
N GLN A 178 1.06 4.62 11.59
CA GLN A 178 1.36 4.68 13.02
C GLN A 178 2.60 3.84 13.32
N TYR A 179 3.43 4.32 14.24
CA TYR A 179 4.77 3.77 14.46
C TYR A 179 5.00 3.47 15.93
N LYS A 180 5.67 2.35 16.21
CA LYS A 180 6.05 1.97 17.57
C LYS A 180 7.45 1.35 17.63
N PRO A 181 8.28 1.71 18.62
CA PRO A 181 8.19 2.93 19.43
C PRO A 181 8.08 4.21 18.57
N ALA A 182 7.41 5.23 19.09
CA ALA A 182 7.25 6.50 18.40
C ALA A 182 8.61 7.17 18.15
N GLY A 183 8.77 7.76 16.97
CA GLY A 183 9.93 8.55 16.61
C GLY A 183 9.76 10.02 16.98
N ASN A 184 10.60 10.87 16.39
CA ASN A 184 10.56 12.33 16.55
C ASN A 184 10.63 12.83 18.00
N ILE A 185 11.27 12.05 18.87
CA ILE A 185 11.51 12.43 20.27
C ILE A 185 12.61 13.50 20.29
N THR A 186 12.29 14.69 20.79
CA THR A 186 13.14 15.89 20.75
C THR A 186 14.21 15.96 21.85
N ASN A 187 14.42 14.86 22.57
CA ASN A 187 15.48 14.77 23.57
C ASN A 187 16.85 14.94 22.91
N PRO A 188 17.82 15.59 23.59
CA PRO A 188 19.16 15.78 23.04
C PRO A 188 19.80 14.46 22.57
N GLY A 189 20.34 14.46 21.36
CA GLY A 189 21.02 13.30 20.76
C GLY A 189 20.12 12.31 20.01
N PHE A 190 18.79 12.31 20.26
CA PHE A 190 17.90 11.28 19.68
C PHE A 190 17.83 11.34 18.15
N PHE A 191 17.76 12.54 17.57
CA PHE A 191 17.75 12.69 16.11
C PHE A 191 19.06 12.21 15.47
N LYS A 192 20.21 12.47 16.11
CA LYS A 192 21.52 11.99 15.64
C LYS A 192 21.60 10.47 15.65
N ASP A 193 21.05 9.82 16.68
CA ASP A 193 21.12 8.37 16.84
C ASP A 193 20.11 7.62 15.96
N ASN A 194 19.04 8.30 15.51
CA ASN A 194 17.90 7.65 14.84
C ASN A 194 17.65 8.10 13.40
N VAL A 195 18.16 9.26 12.97
CA VAL A 195 18.00 9.79 11.60
C VAL A 195 19.37 9.86 10.94
N LEU A 196 19.79 8.75 10.35
CA LEU A 196 21.11 8.59 9.75
C LEU A 196 21.09 9.07 8.28
N PRO A 197 22.22 9.56 7.72
CA PRO A 197 22.32 9.87 6.29
C PRO A 197 22.19 8.59 5.43
N GLU A 198 21.96 8.76 4.13
CA GLU A 198 21.98 7.62 3.20
C GLU A 198 23.40 7.00 3.17
N GLU A 199 23.46 5.67 3.25
CA GLU A 199 24.69 4.90 3.03
C GLU A 199 24.96 4.80 1.52
N ASN A 200 26.16 5.23 1.08
CA ASN A 200 26.61 5.11 -0.31
C ASN A 200 26.96 3.67 -0.69
#